data_AF-A0A2S6SXJ6-F1
#
_entry.id   AF-A0A2S6SXJ6-F1
#
_cell.length_a   1.000
_cell.length_b   1.000
_cell.length_c   1.000
_cell.angle_alpha   90.00
_cell.angle_beta   90.00
_cell.angle_gamma   90.00
#
_symmetry.space_group_name_H-M   'P 1'
#
loop_
_entity.id
_entity.type
_entity.pdbx_description
1 polymer ?
#
loop_
_entity_poly.entity_id
_entity_poly.type
_entity_poly.pdbx_seq_one_letter_code
_entity_poly.pdbx_strand_id
1 'polypeptide(L)'
;MVRIIFFIIFFLFSSISISTELNKEEEKYFNFFDFNKDNKISLEEINQTLQLLFQLVDENNDNEISKDEIIKLKSIIESFS
;
A
#
# COMPACT_ATOMS: atom_id res chain seq x y z
N MET A 1 26.68 34.60 7.72
CA MET A 1 25.31 35.02 7.31
C MET A 1 24.51 33.92 6.58
N VAL A 2 25.13 32.83 6.10
CA VAL A 2 24.42 31.73 5.38
C VAL A 2 23.61 30.76 6.27
N ARG A 3 23.99 30.59 7.55
CA ARG A 3 23.34 29.64 8.47
C ARG A 3 21.92 30.06 8.89
N ILE A 4 21.64 31.37 8.92
CA ILE A 4 20.32 31.94 9.19
C ILE A 4 19.38 31.84 7.99
N ILE A 5 19.90 32.06 6.76
CA ILE A 5 19.13 31.84 5.52
C ILE A 5 18.67 30.37 5.42
N PHE A 6 19.54 29.42 5.78
CA PHE A 6 19.22 27.98 5.73
C PHE A 6 18.11 27.60 6.73
N PHE A 7 18.15 28.18 7.94
CA PHE A 7 17.11 27.99 8.96
C PHE A 7 15.76 28.59 8.56
N ILE A 8 15.78 29.76 7.90
CA ILE A 8 14.57 30.43 7.40
C ILE A 8 13.93 29.63 6.25
N ILE A 9 14.73 29.08 5.34
CA ILE A 9 14.25 28.20 4.26
C ILE A 9 13.66 26.90 4.84
N PHE A 10 14.30 26.28 5.83
CA PHE A 10 13.79 25.09 6.51
C PHE A 10 12.47 25.35 7.27
N PHE A 11 12.35 26.51 7.91
CA PHE A 11 11.16 26.92 8.66
C PHE A 11 9.98 27.30 7.73
N LEU A 12 10.26 27.90 6.58
CA LEU A 12 9.27 28.22 5.55
C LEU A 12 8.76 26.97 4.80
N PHE A 13 9.60 25.94 4.62
CA PHE A 13 9.16 24.65 4.08
C PHE A 13 8.33 23.84 5.08
N SER A 14 8.61 23.98 6.39
CA SER A 14 7.82 23.31 7.45
C SER A 14 6.35 23.73 7.49
N SER A 15 6.00 24.86 6.87
CA SER A 15 4.65 25.44 6.90
C SER A 15 3.89 25.28 5.59
N ILE A 16 4.44 24.54 4.61
CA ILE A 16 3.65 24.02 3.48
C ILE A 16 2.89 22.80 3.99
N SER A 17 1.87 23.04 4.81
CA SER A 17 0.80 22.07 5.02
C SER A 17 0.01 22.00 3.72
N ILE A 18 0.47 21.16 2.78
CA ILE A 18 -0.43 20.64 1.75
C ILE A 18 -1.56 19.98 2.54
N SER A 19 -2.79 20.44 2.39
CA SER A 19 -3.94 19.71 2.90
C SER A 19 -4.05 18.42 2.09
N THR A 20 -3.36 17.38 2.57
CA THR A 20 -3.26 16.03 2.03
C THR A 20 -4.30 15.12 2.65
N GLU A 21 -5.57 15.53 2.71
CA GLU A 21 -6.61 14.61 3.17
C GLU A 21 -6.95 13.66 2.02
N LEU A 22 -6.85 12.36 2.29
CA LEU A 22 -7.28 11.30 1.39
C LEU A 22 -8.79 11.42 1.18
N ASN A 23 -9.27 11.17 -0.04
CA ASN A 23 -10.70 11.00 -0.24
C ASN A 23 -11.18 9.67 0.39
N LYS A 24 -12.50 9.47 0.49
CA LYS A 24 -13.07 8.28 1.16
C LYS A 24 -12.63 6.93 0.54
N GLU A 25 -12.39 6.89 -0.76
CA GLU A 25 -11.90 5.66 -1.42
C GLU A 25 -10.42 5.44 -1.10
N GLU A 26 -9.62 6.50 -1.17
CA GLU A 26 -8.21 6.48 -0.80
C GLU A 26 -8.01 6.10 0.67
N GLU A 27 -8.83 6.63 1.59
CA GLU A 27 -8.83 6.21 3.00
C GLU A 27 -9.18 4.73 3.15
N LYS A 28 -10.16 4.24 2.37
CA LYS A 28 -10.54 2.83 2.42
C LYS A 28 -9.40 1.93 1.94
N TYR A 29 -8.71 2.31 0.86
CA TYR A 29 -7.52 1.58 0.40
C TYR A 29 -6.40 1.67 1.42
N PHE A 30 -6.14 2.84 1.98
CA PHE A 30 -5.11 3.04 2.99
C PHE A 30 -5.35 2.14 4.22
N ASN A 31 -6.57 2.19 4.78
CA ASN A 31 -6.99 1.38 5.92
C ASN A 31 -6.99 -0.13 5.63
N PHE A 32 -6.98 -0.54 4.35
CA PHE A 32 -6.86 -1.94 3.97
C PHE A 32 -5.43 -2.47 4.14
N PHE A 33 -4.42 -1.61 3.99
CA PHE A 33 -3.01 -1.96 4.12
C PHE A 33 -2.42 -1.60 5.49
N ASP A 34 -2.96 -0.58 6.17
CA ASP A 34 -2.57 -0.20 7.54
C ASP A 34 -3.23 -1.13 8.57
N PHE A 35 -2.58 -2.26 8.83
CA PHE A 35 -3.10 -3.29 9.74
C PHE A 35 -3.04 -2.85 11.19
N ASN A 36 -1.97 -2.13 11.57
CA ASN A 36 -1.74 -1.71 12.94
C ASN A 36 -2.45 -0.38 13.29
N LYS A 37 -3.02 0.30 12.30
CA LYS A 37 -3.76 1.57 12.41
C LYS A 37 -2.90 2.72 12.94
N ASP A 38 -1.62 2.73 12.60
CA ASP A 38 -0.69 3.78 13.01
C ASP A 38 -0.63 4.97 12.02
N ASN A 39 -1.52 4.97 11.02
CA ASN A 39 -1.59 5.93 9.93
C ASN A 39 -0.31 5.94 9.07
N LYS A 40 0.40 4.81 9.01
CA LYS A 40 1.51 4.55 8.08
C LYS A 40 1.34 3.15 7.53
N ILE A 41 2.01 2.89 6.42
CA ILE A 41 2.11 1.55 5.87
C ILE A 41 3.59 1.18 5.92
N SER A 42 3.90 0.22 6.78
CA SER A 42 5.24 -0.33 6.92
C SER A 42 5.54 -1.38 5.83
N LEU A 43 6.82 -1.65 5.61
CA LEU A 43 7.24 -2.73 4.70
C LEU A 43 6.73 -4.10 5.17
N GLU A 44 6.64 -4.30 6.49
CA GLU A 44 6.15 -5.53 7.09
C GLU A 44 4.68 -5.76 6.74
N GLU A 45 3.85 -4.72 6.80
CA GLU A 45 2.43 -4.80 6.43
C GLU A 45 2.25 -5.10 4.95
N ILE A 46 3.04 -4.48 4.07
CA ILE A 46 3.05 -4.84 2.64
C ILE A 46 3.44 -6.30 2.43
N ASN A 47 4.48 -6.78 3.10
CA ASN A 47 4.90 -8.18 2.98
C ASN A 47 3.81 -9.14 3.48
N GLN A 48 3.10 -8.81 4.56
CA GLN A 48 1.96 -9.59 5.05
C GLN A 48 0.83 -9.63 4.02
N THR A 49 0.47 -8.48 3.43
CA THR A 49 -0.55 -8.47 2.36
C THR A 49 -0.13 -9.30 1.16
N LEU A 50 1.12 -9.16 0.71
CA LEU A 50 1.64 -9.93 -0.43
C LEU A 50 1.64 -11.43 -0.14
N GLN A 51 1.97 -11.84 1.08
CA GLN A 51 1.95 -13.24 1.48
C GLN A 51 0.53 -13.81 1.48
N LEU A 52 -0.45 -13.06 1.98
CA LEU A 52 -1.86 -13.46 1.93
C LEU A 52 -2.36 -13.57 0.48
N LEU A 53 -2.02 -12.59 -0.36
CA LEU A 53 -2.36 -12.63 -1.78
C LEU A 53 -1.71 -13.82 -2.48
N PHE A 54 -0.45 -14.10 -2.18
CA PHE A 54 0.27 -15.24 -2.72
C PHE A 54 -0.44 -16.55 -2.37
N GLN A 55 -0.79 -16.75 -1.10
CA GLN A 55 -1.53 -17.94 -0.64
C GLN A 55 -2.93 -18.09 -1.24
N LEU A 56 -3.55 -16.99 -1.65
CA LEU A 56 -4.85 -17.03 -2.35
C LEU A 56 -4.72 -17.44 -3.81
N VAL A 57 -3.57 -17.19 -4.43
CA VAL A 57 -3.31 -17.50 -5.84
C VAL A 57 -2.65 -18.86 -6.01
N ASP A 58 -1.71 -19.20 -5.13
CA ASP A 58 -1.07 -20.51 -5.02
C ASP A 58 -2.07 -21.52 -4.44
N GLU A 59 -2.94 -22.04 -5.29
CA GLU A 59 -3.96 -23.00 -4.88
C GLU A 59 -3.36 -24.38 -4.58
N ASN A 60 -2.29 -24.75 -5.27
CA ASN A 60 -1.68 -26.07 -5.12
C ASN A 60 -0.68 -26.12 -3.92
N ASN A 61 -0.40 -24.96 -3.31
CA ASN A 61 0.51 -24.77 -2.17
C ASN A 61 1.94 -25.26 -2.45
N ASP A 62 2.41 -25.11 -3.70
CA ASP A 62 3.78 -25.49 -4.09
C ASP A 62 4.80 -24.36 -3.88
N ASN A 63 4.35 -23.19 -3.43
CA ASN A 63 5.14 -21.96 -3.25
C ASN A 63 5.65 -21.35 -4.55
N GLU A 64 5.05 -21.69 -5.68
CA GLU A 64 5.22 -21.03 -6.97
C GLU A 64 3.84 -20.58 -7.50
N ILE A 65 3.83 -19.60 -8.41
CA ILE A 65 2.60 -19.23 -9.11
C ILE A 65 2.76 -19.64 -10.56
N SER A 66 2.01 -20.66 -10.94
CA SER A 66 1.96 -21.16 -12.31
C SER A 66 1.07 -20.28 -13.19
N LYS A 67 1.25 -20.39 -14.52
CA LYS A 67 0.36 -19.71 -15.48
C LYS A 67 -1.07 -20.19 -15.37
N ASP A 68 -1.26 -21.47 -15.08
CA ASP A 68 -2.58 -22.09 -14.99
C ASP A 68 -3.37 -21.53 -13.79
N GLU A 69 -2.71 -21.29 -12.66
CA GLU A 69 -3.33 -20.66 -11.49
C GLU A 69 -3.79 -19.22 -11.77
N ILE A 70 -2.98 -18.44 -12.50
CA ILE A 70 -3.39 -17.09 -12.94
C ILE A 70 -4.59 -17.15 -13.88
N ILE A 71 -4.62 -18.10 -14.81
CA ILE A 71 -5.76 -18.28 -15.73
C ILE A 71 -7.02 -18.65 -14.95
N LYS A 72 -6.90 -19.55 -13.97
CA LYS A 72 -8.03 -19.97 -13.14
C LYS A 72 -8.54 -18.80 -12.29
N LEU A 73 -7.65 -18.05 -11.65
CA LEU A 73 -8.00 -16.83 -10.92
C LEU A 73 -8.75 -15.83 -11.81
N LYS A 74 -8.25 -15.57 -13.02
CA LYS A 74 -8.92 -14.71 -14.00
C LYS A 74 -10.33 -15.18 -14.31
N SER A 75 -10.50 -16.49 -14.58
CA SER A 75 -11.82 -17.07 -14.86
C SER A 75 -12.78 -16.93 -13.68
N ILE A 76 -12.29 -17.07 -12.44
CA ILE A 76 -13.08 -16.91 -11.22
C ILE A 76 -13.55 -15.46 -11.10
N ILE A 77 -12.65 -14.49 -11.27
CA ILE A 77 -12.99 -13.05 -11.20
C ILE A 77 -14.02 -12.67 -12.28
N GLU A 78 -13.83 -13.16 -13.51
CA GLU A 78 -14.78 -12.93 -14.60
C GLU A 78 -16.17 -13.53 -14.33
N SER A 79 -16.25 -14.62 -13.58
CA SER A 79 -17.54 -15.24 -13.19
C SER A 79 -18.32 -14.44 -12.14
N PHE A 80 -17.66 -13.52 -11.43
CA PHE A 80 -18.27 -12.65 -10.42
C PHE A 80 -18.62 -11.25 -10.95
N SER A 81 -18.29 -10.94 -12.21
CA SER A 81 -18.64 -9.69 -12.89
C SER A 81 -19.93 -9.80 -13.71
#